data_AF-A0A496A3M8-F1
#
_entry.id   AF-A0A496A3M8-F1
#
_cell.length_a   1.000
_cell.length_b   1.000
_cell.length_c   1.000
_cell.angle_alpha   90.00
_cell.angle_beta   90.00
_cell.angle_gamma   90.00
#
_symmetry.space_group_name_H-M   'P 1'
#
loop_
_entity.id
_entity.type
_entity.pdbx_description
1 polymer ?
#
loop_
_entity_poly.entity_id
_entity_poly.type
_entity_poly.pdbx_seq_one_letter_code
_entity_poly.pdbx_strand_id
1 'polypeptide(L)'
;MGFLPADKMNHKRIQDELSAYLDNELTPSRHEQIETHLRSCEECSDMLSAFQQNRQMVADLAHPVPSTLKDAVMAKIHTQFQDELSAYLDNELNPTTCQRVEAHLHSCSECADMLSALRENRERVKSLEHPAPASIHDTVMAKIRQQTADVHVEESTPTRWLPDLGRWLPDLGRWFFRPVTAGATGILTLALILGALYFYPSSTQYDDTLDFYFELHAEQVDNPLKSNVGLVSTTSTVEPSSTETADDADAFLDLYFENIAD
;
A
#
# COMPACT_ATOMS: atom_id res chain seq x y z
N MET A 1 -62.77 7.84 -3.97
CA MET A 1 -61.34 7.44 -3.95
C MET A 1 -60.64 8.26 -5.01
N GLY A 2 -59.90 9.29 -4.60
CA GLY A 2 -59.20 10.19 -5.51
C GLY A 2 -57.97 9.51 -6.08
N PHE A 3 -57.94 9.37 -7.40
CA PHE A 3 -56.78 8.90 -8.16
C PHE A 3 -55.79 10.06 -8.22
N LEU A 4 -54.73 10.04 -7.40
CA LEU A 4 -53.63 10.99 -7.56
C LEU A 4 -52.83 10.60 -8.80
N PRO A 5 -52.60 11.51 -9.76
CA PRO A 5 -51.91 11.20 -10.99
C PRO A 5 -50.44 10.84 -10.71
N ALA A 6 -49.93 9.81 -11.38
CA ALA A 6 -48.56 9.29 -11.28
C ALA A 6 -47.45 10.34 -11.49
N ASP A 7 -47.84 11.49 -12.03
CA ASP A 7 -46.99 12.67 -12.27
C ASP A 7 -46.38 13.24 -10.98
N LYS A 8 -47.16 13.30 -9.89
CA LYS A 8 -46.67 13.85 -8.60
C LYS A 8 -45.63 12.96 -7.90
N MET A 9 -45.72 11.64 -8.03
CA MET A 9 -44.75 10.73 -7.41
C MET A 9 -43.40 10.75 -8.14
N ASN A 10 -43.39 11.01 -9.44
CA ASN A 10 -42.15 11.11 -10.22
C ASN A 10 -41.43 12.44 -9.95
N HIS A 11 -42.20 13.52 -9.78
CA HIS A 11 -41.67 14.85 -9.51
C HIS A 11 -40.85 14.95 -8.22
N LYS A 12 -41.37 14.47 -7.08
CA LYS A 12 -40.62 14.50 -5.80
C LYS A 12 -39.33 13.70 -5.86
N ARG A 13 -39.37 12.50 -6.45
CA ARG A 13 -38.18 11.66 -6.60
C ARG A 13 -37.09 12.33 -7.43
N ILE A 14 -37.49 13.11 -8.45
CA ILE A 14 -36.54 13.84 -9.27
C ILE A 14 -35.89 14.97 -8.48
N GLN A 15 -36.64 15.72 -7.67
CA GLN A 15 -36.09 16.76 -6.79
C GLN A 15 -35.01 16.20 -5.84
N ASP A 16 -35.27 15.04 -5.24
CA ASP A 16 -34.33 14.37 -4.32
C ASP A 16 -33.03 13.92 -5.03
N GLU A 17 -33.08 13.72 -6.35
CA GLU A 17 -31.95 13.23 -7.16
C GLU A 17 -31.19 14.35 -7.91
N LEU A 18 -31.64 15.61 -7.85
CA LEU A 18 -30.98 16.72 -8.55
C LEU A 18 -29.54 16.98 -8.06
N SER A 19 -29.24 16.70 -6.79
CA SER A 19 -27.86 16.82 -6.28
C SER A 19 -26.95 15.77 -6.91
N ALA A 20 -27.35 14.49 -6.87
CA ALA A 20 -26.61 13.39 -7.49
C ALA A 20 -26.47 13.57 -9.02
N TYR A 21 -27.47 14.19 -9.65
CA TYR A 21 -27.40 14.60 -11.05
C TYR A 21 -26.27 15.62 -11.30
N LEU A 22 -26.14 16.66 -10.47
CA LEU A 22 -25.08 17.68 -10.60
C LEU A 22 -23.67 17.13 -10.35
N ASP A 23 -23.56 16.09 -9.52
CA ASP A 23 -22.30 15.46 -9.17
C ASP A 23 -21.94 14.29 -10.10
N ASN A 24 -22.78 14.01 -11.12
CA ASN A 24 -22.66 12.89 -12.06
C ASN A 24 -22.63 11.50 -11.39
N GLU A 25 -23.29 11.35 -10.23
CA GLU A 25 -23.34 10.10 -9.47
C GLU A 25 -24.47 9.17 -9.94
N LEU A 26 -25.29 9.61 -10.90
CA LEU A 26 -26.41 8.85 -11.43
C LEU A 26 -26.01 7.96 -12.60
N THR A 27 -26.69 6.82 -12.72
CA THR A 27 -26.57 5.96 -13.91
C THR A 27 -27.01 6.70 -15.18
N PRO A 28 -26.44 6.38 -16.37
CA PRO A 28 -26.77 7.07 -17.61
C PRO A 28 -28.26 7.07 -17.96
N SER A 29 -28.95 5.94 -17.72
CA SER A 29 -30.41 5.84 -17.95
C SER A 29 -31.21 6.77 -17.02
N ARG A 30 -30.75 6.96 -15.78
CA ARG A 30 -31.42 7.85 -14.84
C ARG A 30 -31.19 9.31 -15.19
N HIS A 31 -29.99 9.65 -15.65
CA HIS A 31 -29.65 10.98 -16.15
C HIS A 31 -30.58 11.40 -17.29
N GLU A 32 -30.80 10.52 -18.28
CA GLU A 32 -31.71 10.77 -19.41
C GLU A 32 -33.18 10.97 -18.97
N GLN A 33 -33.64 10.20 -17.97
CA GLN A 33 -34.98 10.37 -17.41
C GLN A 33 -35.17 11.74 -16.74
N ILE A 34 -34.17 12.18 -15.98
CA ILE A 34 -34.18 13.51 -15.34
C ILE A 34 -34.15 14.61 -16.39
N GLU A 35 -33.28 14.53 -17.40
CA GLU A 35 -33.25 15.48 -18.50
C GLU A 35 -34.60 15.59 -19.22
N THR A 36 -35.24 14.46 -19.48
CA THR A 36 -36.55 14.44 -20.12
C THR A 36 -37.59 15.15 -19.27
N HIS A 37 -37.56 14.94 -17.94
CA HIS A 37 -38.45 15.64 -17.02
C HIS A 37 -38.17 17.14 -16.96
N LEU A 38 -36.90 17.55 -16.88
CA LEU A 38 -36.47 18.95 -16.81
C LEU A 38 -36.93 19.76 -18.03
N ARG A 39 -37.02 19.14 -19.22
CA ARG A 39 -37.58 19.78 -20.42
C ARG A 39 -39.08 20.09 -20.31
N SER A 40 -39.80 19.38 -19.43
CA SER A 40 -41.25 19.47 -19.29
C SER A 40 -41.72 20.10 -17.98
N CYS A 41 -40.84 20.25 -16.99
CA CYS A 41 -41.18 20.71 -15.65
C CYS A 41 -40.33 21.94 -15.26
N GLU A 42 -40.99 23.11 -15.27
CA GLU A 42 -40.38 24.40 -14.94
C GLU A 42 -39.87 24.43 -13.48
N GLU A 43 -40.66 23.93 -12.52
CA GLU A 43 -40.27 23.91 -11.09
C GLU A 43 -38.95 23.16 -10.83
N CYS A 44 -38.76 21.99 -11.47
CA CYS A 44 -37.51 21.23 -11.35
C CYS A 44 -36.34 21.91 -12.06
N SER A 45 -36.58 22.58 -13.19
CA SER A 45 -35.57 23.36 -13.89
C SER A 45 -35.10 24.56 -13.07
N ASP A 46 -36.02 25.24 -12.40
CA ASP A 46 -35.71 26.38 -11.51
C ASP A 46 -34.93 25.91 -10.28
N MET A 47 -35.33 24.79 -9.67
CA MET A 47 -34.60 24.20 -8.54
C MET A 47 -33.16 23.81 -8.93
N LEU A 48 -32.98 23.20 -10.10
CA LEU A 48 -31.65 22.87 -10.62
C LEU A 48 -30.80 24.13 -10.83
N SER A 49 -31.40 25.19 -11.39
CA SER A 49 -30.74 26.47 -11.61
C SER A 49 -30.29 27.11 -10.27
N ALA A 50 -31.11 27.00 -9.22
CA ALA A 50 -30.75 27.47 -7.88
C ALA A 50 -29.58 26.67 -7.28
N PHE A 51 -29.55 25.35 -7.45
CA PHE A 51 -28.41 24.52 -7.02
C PHE A 51 -27.12 24.87 -7.78
N GLN A 52 -27.20 25.08 -9.10
CA GLN A 52 -26.06 25.52 -9.90
C GLN A 52 -25.54 26.90 -9.44
N GLN A 53 -26.45 27.82 -9.13
CA GLN A 53 -26.08 29.14 -8.62
C GLN A 53 -25.41 29.05 -7.24
N ASN A 54 -25.94 28.25 -6.31
CA ASN A 54 -25.33 28.02 -5.00
C ASN A 54 -23.93 27.40 -5.14
N ARG A 55 -23.78 26.41 -6.03
CA ARG A 55 -22.48 25.81 -6.34
C ARG A 55 -21.50 26.83 -6.89
N GLN A 56 -21.95 27.75 -7.75
CA GLN A 56 -21.10 28.84 -8.22
C GLN A 56 -20.68 29.76 -7.08
N MET A 57 -21.58 30.15 -6.18
CA MET A 57 -21.24 30.97 -5.02
C MET A 57 -20.20 30.28 -4.12
N VAL A 58 -20.33 28.97 -3.90
CA VAL A 58 -19.34 28.18 -3.13
C VAL A 58 -18.01 28.10 -3.87
N ALA A 59 -18.04 27.92 -5.20
CA ALA A 59 -16.82 27.91 -6.02
C ALA A 59 -16.11 29.27 -6.01
N ASP A 60 -16.85 30.37 -5.95
CA ASP A 60 -16.28 31.72 -5.86
C ASP A 60 -15.60 31.99 -4.49
N LEU A 61 -15.98 31.25 -3.45
CA LEU A 61 -15.30 31.25 -2.14
C LEU A 61 -14.07 30.34 -2.12
N ALA A 62 -13.95 29.41 -3.07
CA ALA A 62 -12.80 28.55 -3.16
C ALA A 62 -11.57 29.36 -3.60
N HIS A 63 -10.51 29.28 -2.81
CA HIS A 63 -9.26 29.92 -3.17
C HIS A 63 -8.56 29.05 -4.20
N PRO A 64 -7.91 29.65 -5.22
CA PRO A 64 -7.12 28.88 -6.17
C PRO A 64 -6.05 28.12 -5.39
N VAL A 65 -5.91 26.82 -5.69
CA VAL A 65 -4.86 25.99 -5.11
C VAL A 65 -3.52 26.68 -5.35
N PRO A 66 -2.73 26.96 -4.29
CA PRO A 66 -1.41 27.56 -4.43
C PRO A 66 -0.57 26.78 -5.43
N SER A 67 0.11 27.46 -6.36
CA SER A 67 0.99 26.79 -7.33
C SER A 67 2.10 26.00 -6.64
N THR A 68 2.54 26.47 -5.46
CA THR A 68 3.52 25.80 -4.61
C THR A 68 3.08 24.39 -4.20
N LEU A 69 1.80 24.16 -3.94
CA LEU A 69 1.28 22.83 -3.61
C LEU A 69 1.30 21.91 -4.81
N LYS A 70 0.94 22.42 -6.00
CA LYS A 70 1.03 21.65 -7.24
C LYS A 70 2.49 21.26 -7.51
N ASP A 71 3.40 22.20 -7.39
CA ASP A 71 4.82 21.97 -7.64
C ASP A 71 5.42 20.99 -6.61
N ALA A 72 5.04 21.11 -5.34
CA ALA A 72 5.45 20.19 -4.27
C ALA A 72 4.94 18.76 -4.51
N VAL A 73 3.67 18.61 -4.89
CA VAL A 73 3.08 17.29 -5.21
C VAL A 73 3.78 16.68 -6.43
N MET A 74 4.00 17.45 -7.50
CA MET A 74 4.71 16.95 -8.68
C MET A 74 6.15 16.56 -8.37
N ALA A 75 6.85 17.35 -7.55
CA ALA A 75 8.20 17.01 -7.10
C ALA A 75 8.21 15.69 -6.32
N LYS A 76 7.26 15.48 -5.41
CA LYS A 76 7.15 14.25 -4.62
C LYS A 76 6.84 13.02 -5.48
N ILE A 77 5.94 13.18 -6.45
CA ILE A 77 5.66 12.16 -7.46
C ILE A 77 6.95 11.80 -8.21
N HIS A 78 7.71 12.80 -8.67
CA HIS A 78 8.96 12.55 -9.39
C HIS A 78 9.99 11.80 -8.53
N THR A 79 10.17 12.17 -7.26
CA THR A 79 11.09 11.48 -6.35
C THR A 79 10.69 10.02 -6.14
N GLN A 80 9.41 9.74 -5.91
CA GLN A 80 8.93 8.35 -5.73
C GLN A 80 9.24 7.50 -6.97
N PHE A 81 8.94 8.02 -8.16
CA PHE A 81 9.20 7.27 -9.38
C PHE A 81 10.69 7.11 -9.65
N GLN A 82 11.54 8.10 -9.34
CA GLN A 82 13.00 7.98 -9.51
C GLN A 82 13.60 6.78 -8.75
N ASP A 83 13.16 6.53 -7.52
CA ASP A 83 13.60 5.37 -6.73
C ASP A 83 13.12 4.05 -7.36
N GLU A 84 11.87 4.02 -7.84
CA GLU A 84 11.28 2.85 -8.52
C GLU A 84 11.95 2.56 -9.89
N LEU A 85 12.46 3.57 -10.61
CA LEU A 85 13.09 3.37 -11.93
C LEU A 85 14.33 2.47 -11.88
N SER A 86 15.11 2.52 -10.80
CA SER A 86 16.29 1.65 -10.64
C SER A 86 15.86 0.20 -10.46
N ALA A 87 14.91 -0.06 -9.56
CA ALA A 87 14.34 -1.38 -9.34
C ALA A 87 13.60 -1.91 -10.59
N TYR A 88 12.98 -1.03 -11.38
CA TYR A 88 12.37 -1.36 -12.67
C TYR A 88 13.41 -1.89 -13.66
N LEU A 89 14.59 -1.25 -13.75
CA LEU A 89 15.66 -1.68 -14.66
C LEU A 89 16.27 -3.03 -14.29
N ASP A 90 16.26 -3.37 -13.00
CA ASP A 90 16.78 -4.62 -12.48
C ASP A 90 15.70 -5.73 -12.45
N ASN A 91 14.47 -5.42 -12.84
CA ASN A 91 13.30 -6.31 -12.80
C ASN A 91 12.95 -6.79 -11.38
N GLU A 92 13.17 -5.93 -10.38
CA GLU A 92 12.91 -6.22 -8.96
C GLU A 92 11.51 -5.77 -8.51
N LEU A 93 10.79 -5.04 -9.36
CA LEU A 93 9.44 -4.57 -9.06
C LEU A 93 8.38 -5.65 -9.25
N ASN A 94 7.33 -5.58 -8.42
CA ASN A 94 6.14 -6.40 -8.61
C ASN A 94 5.33 -5.94 -9.85
N PRO A 95 4.44 -6.80 -10.40
CA PRO A 95 3.70 -6.49 -11.63
C PRO A 95 2.82 -5.23 -11.56
N THR A 96 2.21 -4.96 -10.41
CA THR A 96 1.35 -3.80 -10.20
C THR A 96 2.15 -2.50 -10.21
N THR A 97 3.29 -2.48 -9.52
CA THR A 97 4.20 -1.33 -9.51
C THR A 97 4.82 -1.11 -10.89
N CYS A 98 5.20 -2.17 -11.61
CA CYS A 98 5.65 -2.06 -13.01
C CYS A 98 4.62 -1.36 -13.91
N GLN A 99 3.35 -1.76 -13.84
CA GLN A 99 2.28 -1.13 -14.63
C GLN A 99 2.11 0.36 -14.28
N ARG A 100 2.21 0.70 -13.00
CA ARG A 100 2.14 2.09 -12.52
C ARG A 100 3.30 2.93 -13.06
N VAL A 101 4.53 2.43 -12.97
CA VAL A 101 5.74 3.06 -13.52
C VAL A 101 5.60 3.25 -15.02
N GLU A 102 5.16 2.23 -15.75
CA GLU A 102 4.95 2.31 -17.20
C GLU A 102 3.90 3.36 -17.58
N ALA A 103 2.76 3.40 -16.88
CA ALA A 103 1.74 4.43 -17.10
C ALA A 103 2.28 5.84 -16.85
N HIS A 104 3.07 6.02 -15.79
CA HIS A 104 3.73 7.30 -15.50
C HIS A 104 4.72 7.69 -16.61
N LEU A 105 5.57 6.77 -17.06
CA LEU A 105 6.53 7.00 -18.15
C LEU A 105 5.88 7.40 -19.48
N HIS A 106 4.64 6.98 -19.74
CA HIS A 106 3.89 7.42 -20.92
C HIS A 106 3.41 8.88 -20.84
N SER A 107 3.27 9.43 -19.63
CA SER A 107 2.73 10.77 -19.39
C SER A 107 3.78 11.79 -18.93
N CYS A 108 4.91 11.34 -18.39
CA CYS A 108 5.98 12.18 -17.87
C CYS A 108 7.28 12.02 -18.67
N SER A 109 7.65 13.05 -19.44
CA SER A 109 8.89 13.05 -20.23
C SER A 109 10.15 13.09 -19.37
N GLU A 110 10.14 13.78 -18.23
CA GLU A 110 11.31 13.89 -17.34
C GLU A 110 11.74 12.52 -16.79
N CYS A 111 10.78 11.72 -16.33
CA CYS A 111 11.05 10.37 -15.84
C CYS A 111 11.46 9.42 -16.98
N ALA A 112 10.93 9.61 -18.19
CA ALA A 112 11.36 8.84 -19.36
C ALA A 112 12.81 9.16 -19.76
N ASP A 113 13.21 10.43 -19.72
CA ASP A 113 14.57 10.87 -19.97
C ASP A 113 15.52 10.32 -18.90
N MET A 114 15.13 10.37 -17.62
CA MET A 114 15.91 9.77 -16.51
C MET A 114 16.13 8.27 -16.73
N LEU A 115 15.08 7.52 -17.09
CA LEU A 115 15.19 6.10 -17.39
C LEU A 115 16.16 5.83 -18.55
N SER A 116 16.13 6.67 -19.59
CA SER A 116 17.07 6.57 -20.71
C SER A 116 18.52 6.80 -20.28
N ALA A 117 18.77 7.77 -19.41
CA ALA A 117 20.10 8.06 -18.86
C ALA A 117 20.62 6.92 -17.98
N LEU A 118 19.77 6.32 -17.15
CA LEU A 118 20.12 5.14 -16.35
C LEU A 118 20.47 3.94 -17.24
N ARG A 119 19.73 3.72 -18.34
CA ARG A 119 20.05 2.68 -19.33
C ARG A 119 21.41 2.93 -19.99
N GLU A 120 21.69 4.15 -20.41
CA GLU A 120 22.99 4.50 -20.98
C GLU A 120 24.12 4.27 -19.97
N ASN A 121 23.94 4.67 -18.71
CA ASN A 121 24.90 4.44 -17.64
C ASN A 121 25.19 2.95 -17.47
N ARG A 122 24.14 2.11 -17.43
CA ARG A 122 24.27 0.65 -17.35
C ARG A 122 25.12 0.08 -18.50
N GLU A 123 24.89 0.53 -19.73
CA GLU A 123 25.69 0.08 -20.88
C GLU A 123 27.15 0.53 -20.79
N ARG A 124 27.40 1.75 -20.28
CA ARG A 124 28.76 2.24 -20.02
C ARG A 124 29.46 1.42 -18.94
N VAL A 125 28.76 1.06 -17.85
CA VAL A 125 29.32 0.20 -16.79
C VAL A 125 29.65 -1.19 -17.32
N LYS A 126 28.77 -1.80 -18.14
CA LYS A 126 29.07 -3.09 -18.80
C LYS A 126 30.34 -3.01 -19.65
N SER A 127 30.59 -1.88 -20.33
CA SER A 127 31.83 -1.72 -21.11
C SER A 127 33.12 -1.68 -20.28
N LEU A 128 33.00 -1.48 -18.96
CA LEU A 128 34.11 -1.51 -18.01
C LEU A 128 34.31 -2.90 -17.40
N GLU A 129 33.45 -3.88 -17.67
CA GLU A 129 33.65 -5.24 -17.20
C GLU A 129 34.85 -5.86 -17.94
N HIS A 130 35.89 -6.17 -17.18
CA HIS A 130 37.04 -6.93 -17.67
C HIS A 130 36.93 -8.37 -17.16
N PRO A 131 37.23 -9.38 -17.99
CA PRO A 131 37.19 -10.75 -17.55
C PRO A 131 38.17 -10.94 -16.38
N ALA A 132 37.69 -11.63 -15.33
CA ALA A 132 38.53 -11.95 -14.19
C ALA A 132 39.79 -12.70 -14.66
N PRO A 133 41.00 -12.33 -14.19
CA PRO A 133 42.22 -13.03 -14.53
C PRO A 133 42.07 -14.53 -14.24
N ALA A 134 42.44 -15.39 -15.20
CA ALA A 134 42.32 -16.84 -15.08
C ALA A 134 43.00 -17.40 -13.81
N SER A 135 44.06 -16.74 -13.34
CA SER A 135 44.75 -17.08 -12.10
C SER A 135 43.85 -17.04 -10.85
N ILE A 136 42.86 -16.15 -10.80
CA ILE A 136 41.91 -16.06 -9.68
C ILE A 136 40.93 -17.23 -9.74
N HIS A 137 40.39 -17.51 -10.93
CA HIS A 137 39.50 -18.66 -11.13
C HIS A 137 40.19 -19.97 -10.71
N ASP A 138 41.43 -20.18 -11.15
CA ASP A 138 42.19 -21.38 -10.83
C ASP A 138 42.52 -21.48 -9.32
N THR A 139 42.84 -20.35 -8.69
CA THR A 139 43.10 -20.28 -7.24
C THR A 139 41.85 -20.57 -6.43
N VAL A 140 40.70 -20.01 -6.84
CA VAL A 140 39.40 -20.24 -6.17
C VAL A 140 38.97 -21.68 -6.34
N MET A 141 39.04 -22.25 -7.55
CA MET A 141 38.69 -23.64 -7.81
C MET A 141 39.62 -24.62 -7.10
N ALA A 142 40.92 -24.31 -6.99
CA ALA A 142 41.84 -25.10 -6.19
C ALA A 142 41.47 -25.09 -4.71
N LYS A 143 41.08 -23.93 -4.16
CA LYS A 143 40.67 -23.79 -2.76
C LYS A 143 39.34 -24.48 -2.46
N ILE A 144 38.36 -24.41 -3.36
CA ILE A 144 37.08 -25.15 -3.26
C ILE A 144 37.34 -26.65 -3.24
N ARG A 145 38.23 -27.15 -4.12
CA ARG A 145 38.63 -28.57 -4.14
C ARG A 145 39.34 -29.01 -2.88
N GLN A 146 40.21 -28.17 -2.31
CA GLN A 146 40.88 -28.45 -1.03
C GLN A 146 39.87 -28.53 0.10
N GLN A 147 38.91 -27.59 0.19
CA GLN A 147 37.87 -27.62 1.22
C GLN A 147 36.96 -28.85 1.10
N THR A 148 36.61 -29.27 -0.11
CA THR A 148 35.81 -30.50 -0.31
C THR A 148 36.62 -31.76 -0.04
N ALA A 149 37.93 -31.76 -0.28
CA ALA A 149 38.81 -32.88 0.05
C ALA A 149 39.06 -32.99 1.57
N ASP A 150 39.29 -31.87 2.26
CA ASP A 150 39.51 -31.84 3.71
C ASP A 150 38.25 -32.30 4.47
N VAL A 151 37.05 -31.98 3.97
CA VAL A 151 35.77 -32.49 4.48
C VAL A 151 35.61 -34.01 4.31
N HIS A 152 36.30 -34.63 3.35
CA HIS A 152 36.28 -36.10 3.15
C HIS A 152 37.41 -36.85 3.86
N VAL A 153 38.48 -36.17 4.27
CA VAL A 153 39.61 -36.78 4.98
C VAL A 153 39.33 -36.92 6.49
N GLU A 154 38.48 -36.08 7.09
CA GLU A 154 38.07 -36.25 8.50
C GLU A 154 37.23 -37.52 8.78
N GLU A 155 36.60 -38.11 7.76
CA GLU A 155 35.76 -39.31 7.92
C GLU A 155 36.52 -40.64 7.71
N SER A 156 37.82 -40.61 7.40
CA SER A 156 38.57 -41.80 7.01
C SER A 156 39.99 -41.90 7.59
N THR A 157 40.09 -41.96 8.93
CA THR A 157 41.25 -42.61 9.57
C THR A 157 40.83 -43.94 10.22
N PRO A 158 41.50 -45.08 9.89
CA PRO A 158 41.24 -46.35 10.57
C PRO A 158 41.95 -46.34 11.92
N THR A 159 41.22 -46.04 12.99
CA THR A 159 41.74 -46.02 14.36
C THR A 159 42.01 -47.46 14.85
N ARG A 160 43.21 -47.96 14.59
CA ARG A 160 43.77 -49.12 15.27
C ARG A 160 44.26 -48.70 16.66
N TRP A 161 43.33 -48.47 17.60
CA TRP A 161 43.55 -48.52 19.05
C TRP A 161 42.20 -48.39 19.77
N LEU A 162 41.54 -49.53 20.02
CA LEU A 162 40.46 -49.65 21.01
C LEU A 162 40.96 -50.59 22.11
N PRO A 163 41.11 -50.15 23.36
CA PRO A 163 40.96 -51.03 24.50
C PRO A 163 39.49 -51.45 24.61
N ASP A 164 39.32 -52.70 25.00
CA ASP A 164 38.11 -53.48 25.15
C ASP A 164 36.99 -52.77 25.94
N LEU A 165 35.99 -52.23 25.24
CA LEU A 165 34.67 -51.85 25.78
C LEU A 165 33.62 -52.95 25.54
N GLY A 166 34.04 -54.15 25.14
CA GLY A 166 33.17 -55.30 24.86
C GLY A 166 32.68 -56.05 26.10
N ARG A 167 33.05 -55.59 27.30
CA ARG A 167 32.71 -56.27 28.57
C ARG A 167 31.65 -55.56 29.43
N TRP A 168 31.08 -54.45 28.96
CA TRP A 168 30.21 -53.61 29.80
C TRP A 168 28.78 -53.41 29.33
N LEU A 169 28.25 -54.22 28.40
CA LEU A 169 26.89 -53.96 27.90
C LEU A 169 26.04 -55.18 27.46
N PRO A 170 25.67 -56.09 28.38
CA PRO A 170 24.41 -56.81 28.28
C PRO A 170 23.38 -56.12 29.19
N ASP A 171 22.95 -54.90 28.86
CA ASP A 171 21.74 -54.33 29.49
C ASP A 171 21.02 -53.21 28.71
N LEU A 172 21.59 -52.65 27.63
CA LEU A 172 20.87 -51.68 26.78
C LEU A 172 19.71 -52.31 25.98
N GLY A 173 19.71 -53.64 25.79
CA GLY A 173 18.61 -54.37 25.16
C GLY A 173 17.32 -54.42 25.99
N ARG A 174 17.35 -54.00 27.26
CA ARG A 174 16.15 -53.84 28.11
C ARG A 174 15.70 -52.39 28.26
N TRP A 175 16.46 -51.41 27.78
CA TRP A 175 16.09 -49.98 27.86
C TRP A 175 15.30 -49.49 26.65
N PHE A 176 15.38 -50.18 25.51
CA PHE A 176 14.63 -49.85 24.30
C PHE A 176 13.12 -50.15 24.37
N PHE A 177 12.65 -50.83 25.41
CA PHE A 177 11.23 -51.18 25.58
C PHE A 177 10.71 -50.83 26.98
N ARG A 178 10.59 -49.53 27.29
CA ARG A 178 9.48 -48.95 28.07
C ARG A 178 9.41 -47.41 27.93
N PRO A 179 8.23 -46.80 28.07
CA PRO A 179 7.81 -45.63 27.30
C PRO A 179 8.24 -44.31 27.94
N VAL A 180 8.88 -43.43 27.17
CA VAL A 180 8.96 -42.00 27.45
C VAL A 180 8.57 -41.24 26.18
N THR A 181 7.26 -41.09 26.04
CA THR A 181 6.57 -40.09 25.22
C THR A 181 6.89 -38.70 25.77
N ALA A 182 7.80 -37.95 25.15
CA ALA A 182 7.91 -36.49 25.38
C ALA A 182 8.73 -35.75 24.31
N GLY A 183 9.76 -36.35 23.71
CA GLY A 183 10.67 -35.62 22.80
C GLY A 183 10.27 -35.65 21.32
N ALA A 184 9.89 -36.82 20.81
CA ALA A 184 9.64 -37.01 19.38
C ALA A 184 8.32 -36.38 18.90
N THR A 185 7.34 -36.21 19.79
CA THR A 185 6.08 -35.53 19.46
C THR A 185 6.30 -34.03 19.27
N GLY A 186 7.17 -33.40 20.07
CA GLY A 186 7.40 -31.95 20.01
C GLY A 186 7.94 -31.48 18.67
N ILE A 187 8.90 -32.22 18.11
CA ILE A 187 9.53 -31.86 16.82
C ILE A 187 8.54 -32.06 15.67
N LEU A 188 7.76 -33.15 15.68
CA LEU A 188 6.74 -33.42 14.67
C LEU A 188 5.59 -32.41 14.75
N THR A 189 5.15 -32.04 15.96
CA THR A 189 4.10 -31.01 16.15
C THR A 189 4.60 -29.65 15.71
N LEU A 190 5.84 -29.29 16.00
CA LEU A 190 6.40 -28.00 15.62
C LEU A 190 6.57 -27.91 14.09
N ALA A 191 6.99 -28.99 13.45
CA ALA A 191 7.05 -29.08 11.98
C ALA A 191 5.66 -29.00 11.33
N LEU A 192 4.64 -29.64 11.93
CA LEU A 192 3.27 -29.56 11.43
C LEU A 192 2.64 -28.17 11.66
N ILE A 193 2.93 -27.50 12.78
CA ILE A 193 2.47 -26.13 13.05
C ILE A 193 3.14 -25.14 12.09
N LEU A 194 4.45 -25.26 11.85
CA LEU A 194 5.16 -24.42 10.88
C LEU A 194 4.70 -24.68 9.45
N GLY A 195 4.47 -25.94 9.08
CA GLY A 195 3.89 -26.30 7.78
C GLY A 195 2.46 -25.77 7.62
N ALA A 196 1.64 -25.82 8.68
CA ALA A 196 0.31 -25.25 8.68
C ALA A 196 0.35 -23.72 8.56
N LEU A 197 1.24 -23.01 9.29
CA LEU A 197 1.39 -21.55 9.19
C LEU A 197 1.93 -21.10 7.84
N TYR A 198 2.78 -21.90 7.20
CA TYR A 198 3.33 -21.59 5.86
C TYR A 198 2.32 -21.87 4.74
N PHE A 199 1.41 -22.84 4.93
CA PHE A 199 0.46 -23.28 3.89
C PHE A 199 -0.99 -22.83 4.12
N TYR A 200 -1.35 -22.32 5.32
CA TYR A 200 -2.61 -21.61 5.51
C TYR A 200 -2.44 -20.16 5.07
N PRO A 201 -3.18 -19.69 4.06
CA PRO A 201 -3.29 -18.27 3.81
C PRO A 201 -3.98 -17.65 5.04
N SER A 202 -3.38 -16.61 5.60
CA SER A 202 -3.97 -15.78 6.65
C SER A 202 -5.11 -14.92 6.11
N SER A 203 -6.15 -15.58 5.60
CA SER A 203 -7.45 -15.01 5.26
C SER A 203 -8.44 -15.81 6.09
N THR A 204 -8.76 -15.43 7.31
CA THR A 204 -10.05 -14.77 7.59
C THR A 204 -10.11 -14.11 8.98
N GLN A 205 -9.00 -13.99 9.71
CA GLN A 205 -9.02 -13.45 11.09
C GLN A 205 -8.48 -12.03 11.23
N TYR A 206 -8.09 -11.38 10.12
CA TYR A 206 -7.74 -9.96 10.14
C TYR A 206 -8.99 -9.06 10.02
N ASP A 207 -10.01 -9.48 9.26
CA ASP A 207 -11.24 -8.70 9.07
C ASP A 207 -12.01 -8.47 10.39
N ASP A 208 -12.20 -9.50 11.22
CA ASP A 208 -12.92 -9.37 12.51
C ASP A 208 -12.21 -8.43 13.51
N THR A 209 -10.88 -8.30 13.42
CA THR A 209 -10.11 -7.40 14.28
C THR A 209 -10.08 -5.96 13.77
N LEU A 210 -10.15 -5.77 12.45
CA LEU A 210 -10.30 -4.45 11.85
C LEU A 210 -11.70 -3.88 12.10
N ASP A 211 -12.75 -4.70 12.01
CA ASP A 211 -14.11 -4.27 12.34
C ASP A 211 -14.22 -3.86 13.82
N PHE A 212 -13.61 -4.60 14.75
CA PHE A 212 -13.57 -4.23 16.16
C PHE A 212 -12.74 -2.96 16.43
N TYR A 213 -11.63 -2.77 15.70
CA TYR A 213 -10.80 -1.57 15.79
C TYR A 213 -11.53 -0.33 15.24
N PHE A 214 -12.21 -0.45 14.10
CA PHE A 214 -13.01 0.62 13.52
C PHE A 214 -14.26 0.93 14.35
N GLU A 215 -14.92 -0.07 14.95
CA GLU A 215 -16.07 0.13 15.83
C GLU A 215 -15.67 0.88 17.12
N LEU A 216 -14.48 0.61 17.68
CA LEU A 216 -13.96 1.33 18.85
C LEU A 216 -13.56 2.79 18.54
N HIS A 217 -13.11 3.07 17.32
CA HIS A 217 -12.67 4.40 16.89
C HIS A 217 -13.78 5.26 16.26
N ALA A 218 -14.89 4.65 15.82
CA ALA A 218 -16.05 5.39 15.33
C ALA A 218 -16.88 6.04 16.45
N GLU A 219 -16.80 5.55 17.69
CA GLU A 219 -17.53 6.11 18.84
C GLU A 219 -16.82 7.33 19.47
N GLN A 220 -15.63 7.72 18.98
CA GLN A 220 -14.84 8.82 19.52
C GLN A 220 -14.56 9.98 18.56
N VAL A 221 -15.35 10.10 17.48
CA VAL A 221 -15.42 11.35 16.70
C VAL A 221 -16.62 12.15 17.18
N ASP A 222 -16.48 12.70 18.39
CA ASP A 222 -17.30 13.80 18.85
C ASP A 222 -17.06 14.99 17.91
N ASN A 223 -18.12 15.32 17.19
CA ASN A 223 -18.23 16.35 16.17
C ASN A 223 -17.66 17.71 16.65
N PRO A 224 -16.51 18.20 16.14
CA PRO A 224 -15.89 19.44 16.63
C PRO A 224 -16.62 20.72 16.19
N LEU A 225 -17.75 20.61 15.47
CA LEU A 225 -18.49 21.76 14.96
C LEU A 225 -19.62 22.27 15.87
N LYS A 226 -19.77 21.73 17.10
CA LYS A 226 -20.89 22.10 17.99
C LYS A 226 -20.57 23.10 19.11
N SER A 227 -19.34 23.60 19.25
CA SER A 227 -18.96 24.48 20.38
C SER A 227 -18.94 25.99 20.10
N ASN A 228 -19.11 26.44 18.85
CA ASN A 228 -19.03 27.88 18.53
C ASN A 228 -20.37 28.63 18.44
N VAL A 229 -21.48 28.01 18.85
CA VAL A 229 -22.75 28.74 19.04
C VAL A 229 -22.88 29.13 20.51
N GLY A 230 -22.21 30.22 20.88
CA GLY A 230 -22.57 30.99 22.07
C GLY A 230 -21.39 31.36 22.97
N LEU A 231 -20.75 32.50 22.69
CA LEU A 231 -20.76 33.64 23.61
C LEU A 231 -20.17 34.89 22.94
N VAL A 232 -21.00 35.91 22.83
CA VAL A 232 -20.61 37.28 22.50
C VAL A 232 -19.91 37.92 23.71
N SER A 233 -18.93 38.79 23.43
CA SER A 233 -18.24 39.75 24.31
C SER A 233 -17.09 39.25 25.18
N THR A 234 -15.84 39.58 24.82
CA THR A 234 -15.11 40.74 25.38
C THR A 234 -13.72 40.90 24.74
N THR A 235 -13.47 42.12 24.27
CA THR A 235 -12.21 42.88 24.21
C THR A 235 -10.89 42.18 24.60
N SER A 236 -9.93 42.07 23.67
CA SER A 236 -8.61 42.71 23.78
C SER A 236 -7.71 42.45 22.58
N THR A 237 -7.06 43.54 22.19
CA THR A 237 -6.05 43.77 21.16
C THR A 237 -4.78 42.93 21.35
N VAL A 238 -4.36 42.15 20.34
CA VAL A 238 -2.94 41.86 20.06
C VAL A 238 -2.77 41.62 18.54
N GLU A 239 -1.72 42.22 17.99
CA GLU A 239 -1.26 42.25 16.59
C GLU A 239 -0.87 40.87 16.00
N PRO A 240 -0.81 40.75 14.65
CA PRO A 240 -0.52 39.48 13.99
C PRO A 240 0.99 39.23 13.84
N SER A 241 1.46 38.07 14.30
CA SER A 241 2.76 37.51 13.91
C SER A 241 2.50 36.37 12.94
N SER A 242 2.62 36.67 11.66
CA SER A 242 2.63 35.71 10.56
C SER A 242 3.98 34.98 10.52
N THR A 243 3.96 33.68 10.85
CA THR A 243 5.00 32.72 10.44
C THR A 243 4.27 31.53 9.82
N GLU A 244 4.20 31.54 8.49
CA GLU A 244 3.78 30.41 7.66
C GLU A 244 4.77 29.25 7.87
N THR A 245 4.27 28.09 8.29
CA THR A 245 5.02 26.84 8.41
C THR A 245 4.81 26.01 7.14
N ALA A 246 5.78 26.07 6.23
CA ALA A 246 5.87 25.16 5.09
C ALA A 246 6.02 23.68 5.52
N ASP A 247 6.47 23.44 6.76
CA ASP A 247 6.66 22.10 7.33
C ASP A 247 5.36 21.31 7.52
N ASP A 248 4.22 21.97 7.73
CA ASP A 248 2.97 21.26 8.03
C ASP A 248 2.35 20.60 6.79
N ALA A 249 2.63 21.13 5.59
CA ALA A 249 2.15 20.56 4.33
C ALA A 249 2.90 19.27 3.95
N ASP A 250 4.21 19.23 4.22
CA ASP A 250 5.05 18.06 3.93
C ASP A 250 4.68 16.87 4.83
N ALA A 251 4.45 17.13 6.12
CA ALA A 251 4.01 16.11 7.07
C ALA A 251 2.64 15.50 6.71
N PHE A 252 1.73 16.32 6.19
CA PHE A 252 0.40 15.85 5.78
C PHE A 252 0.45 14.98 4.52
N LEU A 253 1.33 15.33 3.57
CA LEU A 253 1.54 14.52 2.37
C LEU A 253 2.26 13.20 2.68
N ASP A 254 3.19 13.17 3.64
CA ASP A 254 3.83 11.92 4.08
C ASP A 254 2.79 10.93 4.62
N LEU A 255 1.91 11.38 5.52
CA LEU A 255 0.85 10.53 6.10
C LEU A 255 -0.17 10.03 5.07
N TYR A 256 -0.44 10.81 4.02
CA TYR A 256 -1.38 10.42 2.96
C TYR A 256 -0.78 9.36 2.03
N PHE A 257 0.50 9.48 1.67
CA PHE A 257 1.16 8.50 0.80
C PHE A 257 1.57 7.22 1.54
N GLU A 258 1.83 7.28 2.85
CA GLU A 258 2.11 6.11 3.69
C GLU A 258 0.88 5.17 3.79
N ASN A 259 -0.34 5.72 3.78
CA ASN A 259 -1.59 4.94 3.78
C ASN A 259 -1.97 4.32 2.41
N ILE A 260 -1.28 4.65 1.32
CA ILE A 260 -1.54 4.08 -0.02
C ILE A 260 -0.56 2.93 -0.34
N ALA A 261 0.42 2.68 0.53
CA ALA A 261 1.48 1.70 0.33
C ALA A 261 1.24 0.32 1.00
N ASP A 262 0.16 0.16 1.77
CA ASP A 262 -0.30 -1.12 2.34
C ASP A 262 -1.43 -1.76 1.52
#